data_AF-A0A7V3SJT6-F1
#
_entry.id   AF-A0A7V3SJT6-F1
#
_cell.length_a   1.000
_cell.length_b   1.000
_cell.length_c   1.000
_cell.angle_alpha   90.00
_cell.angle_beta   90.00
_cell.angle_gamma   90.00
#
_symmetry.space_group_name_H-M   'P 1'
#
loop_
_entity.id
_entity.type
_entity.pdbx_description
1 polymer ?
#
loop_
_entity_poly.entity_id
_entity_poly.type
_entity_poly.pdbx_seq_one_letter_code
_entity_poly.pdbx_strand_id
1 'polypeptide(L)'
;MDVSIIGASGDCGREIAIQLIAERMLSPTERLQLVGRRGGKSESTLYGLRSDLSDAYAEIAPEIDVALHPEEVVGDIIVMAAGQAVPTDVTSAPSRDTLATANLPVFHIYARAIEKYGHGHEVVIVVTNPVELGVEIFSRYLGRHRVIGIGAYSDSLRFRREIAADVGVRRQMVHAFVVGEHGEQMVPLWSSLRIYGMDMEEMLSITARLRGKRNLTDFPSEVQQAKIQTLAYLQQGLIREAFEHVDRLPPDLRVVLKPYLTHLSGAKTAVATANVTVDLVRTLMDGREIVVAGQVRLDGEFYGIHTTIGAPIVVGNNGWSQVVPLQLWEDEARLLTQAASQVQRKLREWMKHGE
;
A
#
# COMPACT_ATOMS: atom_id res chain seq x y z
N MET A 1 -14.20 17.45 3.16
CA MET A 1 -13.38 16.89 2.08
C MET A 1 -14.16 15.81 1.39
N ASP A 2 -14.34 15.93 0.09
CA ASP A 2 -14.97 14.92 -0.76
C ASP A 2 -13.98 13.81 -1.09
N VAL A 3 -14.45 12.56 -1.12
CA VAL A 3 -13.61 11.39 -1.40
C VAL A 3 -14.14 10.64 -2.62
N SER A 4 -13.30 10.40 -3.61
CA SER A 4 -13.61 9.55 -4.76
C SER A 4 -12.87 8.22 -4.68
N ILE A 5 -13.57 7.11 -4.87
CA ILE A 5 -12.96 5.77 -4.91
C ILE A 5 -13.06 5.23 -6.33
N ILE A 6 -11.94 5.29 -7.06
CA ILE A 6 -11.78 4.67 -8.37
C ILE A 6 -11.63 3.17 -8.20
N GLY A 7 -12.59 2.41 -8.75
CA GLY A 7 -12.65 0.95 -8.59
C GLY A 7 -13.54 0.50 -7.44
N ALA A 8 -14.53 1.31 -7.04
CA ALA A 8 -15.46 1.01 -5.94
C ALA A 8 -16.28 -0.28 -6.14
N SER A 9 -16.43 -0.77 -7.39
CA SER A 9 -17.10 -2.05 -7.66
C SER A 9 -16.25 -3.29 -7.33
N GLY A 10 -14.96 -3.11 -7.00
CA GLY A 10 -14.05 -4.19 -6.59
C GLY A 10 -14.05 -4.42 -5.08
N ASP A 11 -13.51 -5.56 -4.64
CA ASP A 11 -13.52 -5.96 -3.23
C ASP A 11 -12.87 -4.92 -2.31
N CYS A 12 -11.71 -4.38 -2.69
CA CYS A 12 -11.01 -3.37 -1.89
C CYS A 12 -11.73 -2.02 -1.90
N GLY A 13 -12.19 -1.55 -3.07
CA GLY A 13 -12.88 -0.27 -3.18
C GLY A 13 -14.20 -0.24 -2.41
N ARG A 14 -14.97 -1.33 -2.46
CA ARG A 14 -16.19 -1.49 -1.66
C ARG A 14 -15.90 -1.48 -0.17
N GLU A 15 -14.88 -2.20 0.27
CA GLU A 15 -14.51 -2.26 1.69
C GLU A 15 -14.06 -0.88 2.21
N ILE A 16 -13.31 -0.10 1.41
CA ILE A 16 -12.95 1.28 1.74
C ILE A 16 -14.20 2.15 1.89
N ALA A 17 -15.14 2.07 0.93
CA ALA A 17 -16.38 2.84 0.98
C ALA A 17 -17.21 2.53 2.25
N ILE A 18 -17.36 1.24 2.59
CA ILE A 18 -18.06 0.79 3.80
C ILE A 18 -17.38 1.37 5.05
N GLN A 19 -16.05 1.26 5.16
CA GLN A 19 -15.33 1.73 6.34
C GLN A 19 -15.39 3.26 6.51
N LEU A 20 -15.26 4.04 5.43
CA LEU A 20 -15.38 5.50 5.50
C LEU A 20 -16.72 5.95 6.10
N ILE A 21 -17.83 5.29 5.72
CA ILE A 21 -19.17 5.60 6.24
C ILE A 21 -19.32 5.07 7.67
N ALA A 22 -18.95 3.81 7.92
CA ALA A 22 -19.11 3.16 9.22
C ALA A 22 -18.34 3.88 10.33
N GLU A 23 -17.18 4.45 9.99
CA GLU A 23 -16.35 5.23 10.91
C GLU A 23 -16.71 6.72 10.95
N ARG A 24 -17.75 7.15 10.20
CA ARG A 24 -18.23 8.54 10.13
C ARG A 24 -17.15 9.53 9.73
N MET A 25 -16.30 9.12 8.80
CA MET A 25 -15.22 9.98 8.32
C MET A 25 -15.73 11.12 7.44
N LEU A 26 -16.87 10.90 6.77
CA LEU A 26 -17.56 11.91 5.98
C LEU A 26 -18.85 12.32 6.68
N SER A 27 -19.09 13.62 6.71
CA SER A 27 -20.35 14.23 7.14
C SER A 27 -21.43 14.11 6.06
N PRO A 28 -22.72 14.28 6.42
CA PRO A 28 -23.82 14.25 5.46
C PRO A 28 -23.75 15.31 4.34
N THR A 29 -22.92 16.33 4.50
CA THR A 29 -22.72 17.41 3.50
C THR A 29 -21.52 17.18 2.59
N GLU A 30 -20.69 16.18 2.88
CA GLU A 30 -19.54 15.80 2.06
C GLU A 30 -19.94 14.67 1.12
N ARG A 31 -19.17 14.52 0.04
CA ARG A 31 -19.44 13.51 -0.99
C ARG A 31 -18.54 12.28 -0.85
N LEU A 32 -19.14 11.11 -1.02
CA LEU A 32 -18.45 9.87 -1.35
C LEU A 32 -18.79 9.47 -2.79
N GLN A 33 -17.85 9.62 -3.71
CA GLN A 33 -18.06 9.25 -5.10
C GLN A 33 -17.55 7.83 -5.39
N LEU A 34 -18.45 6.94 -5.82
CA LEU A 34 -18.15 5.57 -6.20
C LEU A 34 -17.89 5.50 -7.72
N VAL A 35 -16.63 5.33 -8.11
CA VAL A 35 -16.23 5.41 -9.52
C VAL A 35 -15.98 4.02 -10.09
N GLY A 36 -16.49 3.76 -11.29
CA GLY A 36 -16.20 2.52 -12.03
C GLY A 36 -16.35 2.69 -13.53
N ARG A 37 -16.85 1.65 -14.22
CA ARG A 37 -16.92 1.63 -15.69
C ARG A 37 -18.36 1.56 -16.16
N ARG A 38 -18.68 2.34 -17.18
CA ARG A 38 -19.94 2.25 -17.92
C ARG A 38 -20.11 0.88 -18.54
N GLY A 39 -21.32 0.33 -18.41
CA GLY A 39 -21.75 -0.95 -18.94
C GLY A 39 -21.33 -2.15 -18.08
N GLY A 40 -22.13 -3.20 -18.15
CA GLY A 40 -21.84 -4.50 -17.57
C GLY A 40 -21.89 -4.51 -16.03
N LYS A 41 -21.11 -5.43 -15.44
CA LYS A 41 -21.18 -5.75 -14.00
C LYS A 41 -20.70 -4.60 -13.10
N SER A 42 -19.78 -3.76 -13.56
CA SER A 42 -19.23 -2.66 -12.74
C SER A 42 -20.32 -1.65 -12.42
N GLU A 43 -20.97 -1.08 -13.44
CA GLU A 43 -22.08 -0.13 -13.30
C GLU A 43 -23.21 -0.68 -12.42
N SER A 44 -23.70 -1.90 -12.70
CA SER A 44 -24.79 -2.48 -11.91
C SER A 44 -24.41 -2.70 -10.45
N THR A 45 -23.16 -3.09 -10.18
CA THR A 45 -22.65 -3.26 -8.82
C THR A 45 -22.57 -1.92 -8.09
N LEU A 46 -22.18 -0.82 -8.76
CA LEU A 46 -22.08 0.49 -8.14
C LEU A 46 -23.44 1.05 -7.74
N TYR A 47 -24.44 1.00 -8.62
CA TYR A 47 -25.78 1.46 -8.27
C TYR A 47 -26.40 0.62 -7.16
N GLY A 48 -26.19 -0.70 -7.18
CA GLY A 48 -26.59 -1.58 -6.09
C GLY A 48 -25.90 -1.23 -4.78
N LEU A 49 -24.57 -1.06 -4.80
CA LEU A 49 -23.78 -0.68 -3.63
C LEU A 49 -24.21 0.68 -3.06
N ARG A 50 -24.44 1.68 -3.91
CA ARG A 50 -24.95 2.99 -3.49
C ARG A 50 -26.28 2.86 -2.75
N SER A 51 -27.21 2.08 -3.31
CA SER A 51 -28.52 1.86 -2.70
C SER A 51 -28.41 1.16 -1.35
N ASP A 52 -27.58 0.13 -1.26
CA ASP A 52 -27.34 -0.65 -0.05
C ASP A 52 -26.70 0.20 1.06
N LEU A 53 -25.64 0.96 0.73
CA LEU A 53 -24.99 1.86 1.69
C LEU A 53 -25.93 2.97 2.18
N SER A 54 -26.76 3.52 1.29
CA SER A 54 -27.72 4.57 1.65
C SER A 54 -28.79 4.03 2.61
N ASP A 55 -29.26 2.80 2.43
CA ASP A 55 -30.22 2.15 3.31
C ASP A 55 -29.58 1.77 4.66
N ALA A 56 -28.43 1.08 4.62
CA ALA A 56 -27.73 0.61 5.81
C ALA A 56 -27.28 1.74 6.75
N TYR A 57 -26.97 2.92 6.19
CA TYR A 57 -26.42 4.05 6.93
C TYR A 57 -27.28 5.31 6.80
N ALA A 58 -28.60 5.19 6.59
CA ALA A 58 -29.51 6.31 6.30
C ALA A 58 -29.41 7.52 7.26
N GLU A 59 -29.02 7.31 8.53
CA GLU A 59 -28.87 8.40 9.50
C GLU A 59 -27.52 9.13 9.44
N ILE A 60 -26.51 8.53 8.83
CA ILE A 60 -25.12 9.03 8.87
C ILE A 60 -24.43 9.09 7.49
N ALA A 61 -25.08 8.59 6.43
CA ALA A 61 -24.46 8.50 5.12
C ALA A 61 -24.12 9.88 4.54
N PRO A 62 -22.93 10.05 3.91
CA PRO A 62 -22.62 11.22 3.10
C PRO A 62 -23.46 11.25 1.82
N GLU A 63 -23.31 12.29 1.00
CA GLU A 63 -23.83 12.27 -0.37
C GLU A 63 -23.10 11.18 -1.18
N ILE A 64 -23.77 10.08 -1.50
CA ILE A 64 -23.16 8.99 -2.29
C ILE A 64 -23.49 9.18 -3.78
N ASP A 65 -22.47 9.47 -4.57
CA ASP A 65 -22.55 9.66 -6.01
C ASP A 65 -21.92 8.48 -6.78
N VAL A 66 -22.32 8.28 -8.04
CA VAL A 66 -21.74 7.26 -8.94
C VAL A 66 -21.24 7.93 -10.21
N ALA A 67 -19.95 7.75 -10.50
CA ALA A 67 -19.32 8.18 -11.74
C ALA A 67 -18.87 6.97 -12.58
N LEU A 68 -19.13 7.03 -13.88
CA LEU A 68 -18.87 5.93 -14.81
C LEU A 68 -17.83 6.29 -15.88
N HIS A 69 -17.44 7.56 -15.92
CA HIS A 69 -16.45 8.11 -16.83
C HIS A 69 -15.30 8.79 -16.06
N PRO A 70 -14.04 8.68 -16.51
CA PRO A 70 -12.89 9.30 -15.84
C PRO A 70 -13.01 10.82 -15.64
N GLU A 71 -13.63 11.52 -16.59
CA GLU A 71 -13.87 12.97 -16.53
C GLU A 71 -14.89 13.41 -15.48
N GLU A 72 -15.68 12.47 -14.94
CA GLU A 72 -16.66 12.73 -13.87
C GLU A 72 -16.05 12.62 -12.47
N VAL A 73 -14.78 12.20 -12.36
CA VAL A 73 -14.12 12.05 -11.05
C VAL A 73 -13.91 13.40 -10.39
N VAL A 74 -14.50 13.59 -9.22
CA VAL A 74 -14.43 14.83 -8.43
C VAL A 74 -14.30 14.49 -6.95
N GLY A 75 -13.23 14.99 -6.32
CA GLY A 75 -13.00 14.89 -4.88
C GLY A 75 -11.66 15.52 -4.46
N ASP A 76 -11.53 15.83 -3.17
CA ASP A 76 -10.28 16.34 -2.58
C ASP A 76 -9.25 15.21 -2.39
N ILE A 77 -9.74 14.02 -2.04
CA ILE A 77 -8.94 12.80 -1.88
C ILE A 77 -9.43 11.75 -2.87
N ILE A 78 -8.54 11.27 -3.73
CA ILE A 78 -8.85 10.27 -4.76
C ILE A 78 -8.14 8.97 -4.41
N VAL A 79 -8.90 7.91 -4.16
CA VAL A 79 -8.37 6.57 -3.92
C VAL A 79 -8.38 5.77 -5.22
N MET A 80 -7.19 5.47 -5.74
CA MET A 80 -6.99 4.67 -6.94
C MET A 80 -6.90 3.18 -6.60
N ALA A 81 -8.04 2.49 -6.64
CA ALA A 81 -8.19 1.06 -6.36
C ALA A 81 -8.70 0.24 -7.58
N ALA A 82 -8.83 0.86 -8.77
CA ALA A 82 -9.19 0.14 -9.99
C ALA A 82 -7.98 -0.50 -10.65
N GLY A 83 -8.16 -1.72 -11.13
CA GLY A 83 -7.16 -2.45 -11.88
C GLY A 83 -7.39 -3.95 -11.83
N GLN A 84 -6.63 -4.69 -12.62
CA GLN A 84 -6.54 -6.13 -12.51
C GLN A 84 -5.72 -6.50 -11.27
N ALA A 85 -6.24 -7.43 -10.47
CA ALA A 85 -5.55 -8.01 -9.33
C ALA A 85 -4.91 -9.36 -9.72
N VAL A 86 -3.92 -9.80 -8.94
CA VAL A 86 -3.38 -11.18 -9.03
C VAL A 86 -4.54 -12.16 -8.77
N PRO A 87 -4.84 -13.13 -9.65
CA PRO A 87 -5.73 -14.24 -9.35
C PRO A 87 -5.26 -15.02 -8.12
N THR A 88 -6.19 -15.59 -7.38
CA THR A 88 -5.93 -16.38 -6.16
C THR A 88 -5.52 -17.83 -6.44
N ASP A 89 -5.36 -18.21 -7.73
CA ASP A 89 -4.98 -19.56 -8.12
C ASP A 89 -3.46 -19.74 -8.10
N VAL A 90 -2.99 -20.76 -7.36
CA VAL A 90 -1.59 -21.14 -7.16
C VAL A 90 -0.90 -21.52 -8.48
N THR A 91 -1.67 -21.90 -9.50
CA THR A 91 -1.14 -22.39 -10.79
C THR A 91 -0.90 -21.29 -11.83
N SER A 92 -1.39 -20.07 -11.59
CA SER A 92 -1.36 -18.99 -12.59
C SER A 92 -1.31 -17.59 -11.97
N ALA A 93 -0.44 -17.36 -10.99
CA ALA A 93 -0.14 -16.01 -10.55
C ALA A 93 0.57 -15.26 -11.70
N PRO A 94 -0.05 -14.25 -12.35
CA PRO A 94 0.59 -13.45 -13.38
C PRO A 94 1.80 -12.76 -12.77
N SER A 95 2.87 -12.66 -13.56
CA SER A 95 4.05 -11.89 -13.16
C SER A 95 3.65 -10.43 -12.91
N ARG A 96 4.46 -9.73 -12.10
CA ARG A 96 4.28 -8.27 -11.89
C ARG A 96 4.23 -7.51 -13.22
N ASP A 97 4.92 -7.99 -14.25
CA ASP A 97 4.95 -7.39 -15.59
C ASP A 97 3.61 -7.49 -16.33
N THR A 98 2.92 -8.62 -16.19
CA THR A 98 1.57 -8.78 -16.77
C THR A 98 0.59 -7.81 -16.12
N LEU A 99 0.66 -7.66 -14.79
CA LEU A 99 -0.18 -6.69 -14.08
C LEU A 99 0.17 -5.25 -14.43
N ALA A 100 1.46 -4.94 -14.57
CA ALA A 100 1.92 -3.63 -15.03
C ALA A 100 1.32 -3.28 -16.40
N THR A 101 1.45 -4.19 -17.37
CA THR A 101 0.90 -4.02 -18.72
C THR A 101 -0.62 -3.81 -18.70
N ALA A 102 -1.35 -4.57 -17.88
CA ALA A 102 -2.80 -4.47 -17.79
C ALA A 102 -3.27 -3.17 -17.12
N ASN A 103 -2.57 -2.69 -16.10
CA ASN A 103 -2.98 -1.52 -15.29
C ASN A 103 -2.42 -0.20 -15.81
N LEU A 104 -1.37 -0.22 -16.62
CA LEU A 104 -0.78 0.97 -17.25
C LEU A 104 -1.82 1.86 -17.98
N PRO A 105 -2.67 1.35 -18.90
CA PRO A 105 -3.65 2.20 -19.58
C PRO A 105 -4.68 2.77 -18.61
N VAL A 106 -5.06 2.03 -17.57
CA VAL A 106 -6.01 2.48 -16.55
C VAL A 106 -5.42 3.67 -15.77
N PHE A 107 -4.16 3.58 -15.36
CA PHE A 107 -3.48 4.67 -14.66
C PHE A 107 -3.39 5.93 -15.52
N HIS A 108 -3.00 5.82 -16.80
CA HIS A 108 -2.91 6.99 -17.69
C HIS A 108 -4.26 7.66 -17.94
N ILE A 109 -5.32 6.87 -18.12
CA ILE A 109 -6.66 7.41 -18.39
C ILE A 109 -7.14 8.27 -17.21
N TYR A 110 -7.04 7.76 -15.98
CA TYR A 110 -7.47 8.51 -14.80
C TYR A 110 -6.52 9.66 -14.46
N ALA A 111 -5.20 9.45 -14.52
CA ALA A 111 -4.24 10.51 -14.23
C ALA A 111 -4.41 11.72 -15.17
N ARG A 112 -4.62 11.48 -16.47
CA ARG A 112 -4.90 12.53 -17.47
C ARG A 112 -6.26 13.21 -17.22
N ALA A 113 -7.29 12.45 -16.85
CA ALA A 113 -8.60 13.02 -16.57
C ALA A 113 -8.55 13.95 -15.35
N ILE A 114 -7.90 13.52 -14.26
CA ILE A 114 -7.74 14.33 -13.05
C ILE A 114 -6.89 15.57 -13.31
N GLU A 115 -5.80 15.46 -14.07
CA GLU A 115 -5.01 16.63 -14.48
C GLU A 115 -5.86 17.66 -15.26
N LYS A 116 -6.73 17.19 -16.16
CA LYS A 116 -7.50 18.05 -17.05
C LYS A 116 -8.75 18.65 -16.43
N TYR A 117 -9.46 17.88 -15.61
CA TYR A 117 -10.80 18.24 -15.10
C TYR A 117 -10.81 18.48 -13.59
N GLY A 118 -9.75 18.11 -12.88
CA GLY A 118 -9.59 18.41 -11.47
C GLY A 118 -9.43 19.91 -11.18
N HIS A 119 -9.57 20.26 -9.92
CA HIS A 119 -9.32 21.53 -9.29
C HIS A 119 -7.84 21.79 -8.98
N GLY A 120 -6.95 20.80 -9.15
CA GLY A 120 -5.49 20.98 -9.09
C GLY A 120 -4.88 20.87 -7.69
N HIS A 121 -5.65 20.45 -6.70
CA HIS A 121 -5.21 20.25 -5.31
C HIS A 121 -5.49 18.84 -4.77
N GLU A 122 -6.02 17.95 -5.61
CA GLU A 122 -6.39 16.58 -5.23
C GLU A 122 -5.17 15.81 -4.75
N VAL A 123 -5.35 15.05 -3.67
CA VAL A 123 -4.37 14.08 -3.20
C VAL A 123 -4.77 12.68 -3.67
N VAL A 124 -3.89 11.99 -4.38
CA VAL A 124 -4.14 10.64 -4.89
C VAL A 124 -3.46 9.60 -4.00
N ILE A 125 -4.28 8.70 -3.45
CA ILE A 125 -3.82 7.49 -2.75
C ILE A 125 -3.86 6.31 -3.73
N VAL A 126 -2.68 5.76 -4.06
CA VAL A 126 -2.57 4.61 -4.97
C VAL A 126 -2.60 3.30 -4.18
N VAL A 127 -3.62 2.48 -4.48
CA VAL A 127 -3.84 1.16 -3.88
C VAL A 127 -3.53 0.04 -4.88
N THR A 128 -3.88 0.25 -6.15
CA THR A 128 -3.70 -0.74 -7.22
C THR A 128 -2.23 -1.11 -7.44
N ASN A 129 -1.96 -2.40 -7.58
CA ASN A 129 -0.62 -2.91 -7.90
C ASN A 129 -0.34 -2.96 -9.41
N PRO A 130 0.93 -2.80 -9.85
CA PRO A 130 2.09 -2.42 -9.05
C PRO A 130 1.98 -0.97 -8.57
N VAL A 131 2.04 -0.76 -7.25
CA VAL A 131 1.79 0.55 -6.64
C VAL A 131 2.83 1.58 -7.10
N GLU A 132 4.07 1.17 -7.31
CA GLU A 132 5.14 2.05 -7.82
C GLU A 132 4.84 2.57 -9.24
N LEU A 133 4.21 1.76 -10.09
CA LEU A 133 3.83 2.17 -11.44
C LEU A 133 2.74 3.23 -11.39
N GLY A 134 1.71 3.00 -10.58
CA GLY A 134 0.64 3.98 -10.38
C GLY A 134 1.18 5.29 -9.83
N VAL A 135 1.99 5.23 -8.77
CA VAL A 135 2.59 6.44 -8.17
C VAL A 135 3.48 7.18 -9.17
N GLU A 136 4.31 6.48 -9.96
CA GLU A 136 5.15 7.11 -10.99
C GLU A 136 4.31 7.83 -12.05
N ILE A 137 3.25 7.19 -12.56
CA ILE A 137 2.36 7.77 -13.58
C ILE A 137 1.63 8.98 -13.01
N PHE A 138 0.90 8.83 -11.91
CA PHE A 138 0.14 9.92 -11.30
C PHE A 138 1.04 11.09 -10.90
N SER A 139 2.25 10.83 -10.40
CA SER A 139 3.21 11.88 -10.02
C SER A 139 3.65 12.76 -11.20
N ARG A 140 3.68 12.20 -12.43
CA ARG A 140 4.04 12.97 -13.64
C ARG A 140 2.94 13.93 -14.08
N TYR A 141 1.68 13.57 -13.86
CA TYR A 141 0.52 14.38 -14.22
C TYR A 141 0.15 15.39 -13.11
N LEU A 142 0.21 14.97 -11.86
CA LEU A 142 -0.32 15.76 -10.74
C LEU A 142 0.76 16.43 -9.87
N GLY A 143 2.02 16.03 -10.04
CA GLY A 143 3.12 16.42 -9.17
C GLY A 143 3.30 15.47 -7.99
N ARG A 144 4.56 15.17 -7.67
CA ARG A 144 4.95 14.10 -6.73
C ARG A 144 4.38 14.23 -5.32
N HIS A 145 4.27 15.45 -4.80
CA HIS A 145 3.84 15.73 -3.41
C HIS A 145 2.36 15.43 -3.16
N ARG A 146 1.55 15.31 -4.22
CA ARG A 146 0.12 14.99 -4.13
C ARG A 146 -0.19 13.50 -4.30
N VAL A 147 0.82 12.64 -4.49
CA VAL A 147 0.61 11.22 -4.82
C VAL A 147 1.34 10.34 -3.82
N ILE A 148 0.59 9.45 -3.16
CA ILE A 148 1.11 8.54 -2.14
C ILE A 148 0.58 7.12 -2.41
N GLY A 149 1.46 6.14 -2.49
CA GLY A 149 1.08 4.72 -2.51
C GLY A 149 1.11 4.09 -1.12
N ILE A 150 0.19 3.17 -0.86
CA ILE A 150 -0.03 2.60 0.49
C ILE A 150 0.90 1.44 0.86
N GLY A 151 1.69 0.92 -0.09
CA GLY A 151 2.42 -0.35 0.07
C GLY A 151 3.38 -0.36 1.26
N ALA A 152 4.29 0.61 1.32
CA ALA A 152 5.28 0.77 2.40
C ALA A 152 4.60 1.06 3.73
N TYR A 153 3.42 1.71 3.70
CA TYR A 153 2.68 2.00 4.93
C TYR A 153 2.11 0.70 5.50
N SER A 154 1.48 -0.10 4.64
CA SER A 154 0.96 -1.43 4.97
C SER A 154 2.07 -2.36 5.48
N ASP A 155 3.22 -2.39 4.79
CA ASP A 155 4.34 -3.23 5.17
C ASP A 155 4.98 -2.78 6.50
N SER A 156 5.07 -1.47 6.75
CA SER A 156 5.51 -0.94 8.04
C SER A 156 4.55 -1.32 9.18
N LEU A 157 3.24 -1.23 8.96
CA LEU A 157 2.23 -1.63 9.96
C LEU A 157 2.27 -3.14 10.26
N ARG A 158 2.54 -3.96 9.24
CA ARG A 158 2.79 -5.41 9.40
C ARG A 158 4.06 -5.65 10.20
N PHE A 159 5.16 -4.97 9.89
CA PHE A 159 6.43 -5.15 10.59
C PHE A 159 6.30 -4.80 12.08
N ARG A 160 5.67 -3.66 12.38
CA ARG A 160 5.35 -3.25 13.76
C ARG A 160 4.50 -4.29 14.48
N ARG A 161 3.53 -4.92 13.81
CA ARG A 161 2.69 -5.99 14.39
C ARG A 161 3.52 -7.23 14.72
N GLU A 162 4.38 -7.68 13.80
CA GLU A 162 5.18 -8.88 13.99
C GLU A 162 6.21 -8.70 15.12
N ILE A 163 6.87 -7.54 15.20
CA ILE A 163 7.77 -7.23 16.32
C ILE A 163 6.99 -7.15 17.64
N ALA A 164 5.84 -6.48 17.66
CA ALA A 164 5.04 -6.33 18.86
C ALA A 164 4.61 -7.71 19.43
N ALA A 165 4.27 -8.66 18.55
CA ALA A 165 3.95 -10.02 18.94
C ALA A 165 5.15 -10.75 19.57
N ASP A 166 6.34 -10.63 18.99
CA ASP A 166 7.55 -11.32 19.50
C ASP A 166 8.15 -10.69 20.76
N VAL A 167 7.78 -9.44 21.06
CA VAL A 167 8.21 -8.71 22.26
C VAL A 167 7.14 -8.77 23.36
N GLY A 168 5.88 -9.03 23.02
CA GLY A 168 4.77 -9.07 23.98
C GLY A 168 4.22 -7.69 24.34
N VAL A 169 4.22 -6.74 23.38
CA VAL A 169 3.71 -5.37 23.56
C VAL A 169 2.58 -5.06 22.58
N ARG A 170 1.93 -3.89 22.75
CA ARG A 170 0.92 -3.42 21.78
C ARG A 170 1.60 -2.85 20.54
N ARG A 171 1.04 -3.09 19.35
CA ARG A 171 1.56 -2.56 18.07
C ARG A 171 1.80 -1.05 18.10
N GLN A 172 0.93 -0.30 18.77
CA GLN A 172 1.03 1.16 18.89
C GLN A 172 2.29 1.62 19.63
N MET A 173 2.90 0.76 20.46
CA MET A 173 4.15 1.07 21.15
C MET A 173 5.38 0.88 20.26
N VAL A 174 5.25 0.14 19.15
CA VAL A 174 6.36 -0.14 18.23
C VAL A 174 6.33 0.87 17.09
N HIS A 175 7.47 1.50 16.84
CA HIS A 175 7.75 2.31 15.67
C HIS A 175 8.88 1.66 14.88
N ALA A 176 8.64 1.38 13.61
CA ALA A 176 9.61 0.86 12.66
C ALA A 176 9.07 1.06 11.25
N PHE A 177 9.96 1.26 10.28
CA PHE A 177 9.60 1.41 8.88
C PHE A 177 10.04 0.22 8.05
N VAL A 178 9.24 -0.09 7.04
CA VAL A 178 9.63 -0.86 5.87
C VAL A 178 9.57 0.11 4.69
N VAL A 179 10.69 0.24 3.98
CA VAL A 179 10.84 1.08 2.79
C VAL A 179 11.12 0.20 1.57
N GLY A 180 11.45 0.76 0.41
CA GLY A 180 11.76 -0.06 -0.77
C GLY A 180 10.55 -0.37 -1.66
N GLU A 181 10.64 -1.43 -2.48
CA GLU A 181 9.54 -1.91 -3.30
C GLU A 181 8.48 -2.58 -2.43
N HIS A 182 7.20 -2.36 -2.70
CA HIS A 182 6.14 -3.17 -2.12
C HIS A 182 6.19 -4.60 -2.68
N GLY A 183 6.83 -5.52 -1.97
CA GLY A 183 6.98 -6.90 -2.39
C GLY A 183 8.34 -7.48 -2.02
N GLU A 184 9.00 -8.12 -2.99
CA GLU A 184 10.22 -8.90 -2.73
C GLU A 184 11.46 -8.05 -2.43
N GLN A 185 11.51 -6.82 -2.97
CA GLN A 185 12.59 -5.85 -2.71
C GLN A 185 12.20 -4.81 -1.65
N MET A 186 11.43 -5.23 -0.65
CA MET A 186 11.18 -4.42 0.54
C MET A 186 12.43 -4.36 1.42
N VAL A 187 12.58 -3.29 2.19
CA VAL A 187 13.74 -3.03 3.05
C VAL A 187 13.25 -2.73 4.47
N PRO A 188 13.23 -3.74 5.35
CA PRO A 188 12.92 -3.58 6.77
C PRO A 188 14.02 -2.78 7.49
N LEU A 189 13.70 -1.60 8.02
CA LEU A 189 14.65 -0.71 8.67
C LEU A 189 14.73 -1.01 10.17
N TRP A 190 15.61 -1.91 10.55
CA TRP A 190 15.92 -2.23 11.94
C TRP A 190 16.56 -1.05 12.68
N SER A 191 17.35 -0.22 11.99
CA SER A 191 17.88 1.05 12.52
C SER A 191 16.79 2.02 13.01
N SER A 192 15.60 1.94 12.41
CA SER A 192 14.44 2.78 12.75
C SER A 192 13.63 2.25 13.94
N LEU A 193 13.91 1.04 14.42
CA LEU A 193 13.11 0.40 15.45
C LEU A 193 13.19 1.18 16.77
N ARG A 194 12.04 1.58 17.30
CA ARG A 194 11.85 2.16 18.62
C ARG A 194 10.63 1.53 19.29
N ILE A 195 10.73 1.21 20.57
CA ILE A 195 9.61 0.71 21.36
C ILE A 195 9.40 1.67 22.54
N TYR A 196 8.20 2.21 22.67
CA TYR A 196 7.88 3.17 23.71
C TYR A 196 8.11 2.57 25.10
N GLY A 197 8.88 3.28 25.93
CA GLY A 197 9.23 2.84 27.28
C GLY A 197 10.44 1.91 27.36
N MET A 198 11.14 1.65 26.25
CA MET A 198 12.39 0.89 26.24
C MET A 198 13.60 1.79 25.97
N ASP A 199 14.71 1.52 26.66
CA ASP A 199 15.97 2.23 26.46
C ASP A 199 16.82 1.65 25.31
N MET A 200 17.96 2.28 25.04
CA MET A 200 18.84 1.87 23.94
C MET A 200 19.45 0.48 24.13
N GLU A 201 19.73 0.06 25.37
CA GLU A 201 20.31 -1.25 25.66
C GLU A 201 19.26 -2.34 25.43
N GLU A 202 18.04 -2.12 25.89
CA GLU A 202 16.88 -2.98 25.62
C GLU A 202 16.61 -3.09 24.12
N MET A 203 16.67 -1.96 23.39
CA MET A 203 16.48 -1.96 21.94
C MET A 203 17.55 -2.77 21.20
N LEU A 204 18.81 -2.65 21.60
CA LEU A 204 19.91 -3.44 21.02
C LEU A 204 19.75 -4.93 21.31
N SER A 205 19.35 -5.29 22.53
CA SER A 205 19.07 -6.67 22.93
C SER A 205 17.93 -7.29 22.13
N ILE A 206 16.81 -6.57 21.98
CA ILE A 206 15.66 -7.00 21.17
C ILE A 206 16.07 -7.17 19.71
N THR A 207 16.80 -6.21 19.15
CA THR A 207 17.25 -6.31 17.76
C THR A 207 18.18 -7.50 17.56
N ALA A 208 19.14 -7.72 18.47
CA ALA A 208 20.03 -8.88 18.43
C ALA A 208 19.27 -10.21 18.53
N ARG A 209 18.19 -10.26 19.33
CA ARG A 209 17.33 -11.45 19.46
C ARG A 209 16.48 -11.72 18.22
N LEU A 210 15.84 -10.70 17.65
CA LEU A 210 14.86 -10.86 16.56
C LEU A 210 15.51 -10.89 15.17
N ARG A 211 16.47 -10.01 14.93
CA ARG A 211 17.22 -9.91 13.65
C ARG A 211 18.37 -10.92 13.60
N GLY A 212 18.95 -11.24 14.76
CA GLY A 212 20.17 -12.04 14.83
C GLY A 212 21.38 -11.33 14.22
N LYS A 213 22.32 -12.13 13.71
CA LYS A 213 23.51 -11.64 12.98
C LYS A 213 23.30 -11.52 11.47
N ARG A 214 22.05 -11.53 11.01
CA ARG A 214 21.73 -11.53 9.58
C ARG A 214 22.14 -10.20 8.95
N ASN A 215 22.62 -10.29 7.72
CA ASN A 215 22.91 -9.13 6.89
C ASN A 215 21.70 -8.88 5.99
N LEU A 216 21.16 -7.66 6.00
CA LEU A 216 19.96 -7.37 5.23
C LEU A 216 20.20 -7.46 3.71
N THR A 217 21.43 -7.39 3.22
CA THR A 217 21.70 -7.63 1.79
C THR A 217 21.32 -9.04 1.33
N ASP A 218 21.24 -10.00 2.25
CA ASP A 218 20.84 -11.38 1.96
C ASP A 218 19.31 -11.57 1.99
N PHE A 219 18.56 -10.56 2.47
CA PHE A 219 17.11 -10.62 2.68
C PHE A 219 16.32 -11.07 1.44
N PRO A 220 16.59 -10.59 0.21
CA PRO A 220 15.87 -11.08 -0.98
C PRO A 220 16.03 -12.59 -1.18
N SER A 221 17.23 -13.12 -0.94
CA SER A 221 17.53 -14.55 -1.05
C SER A 221 16.80 -15.36 0.03
N GLU A 222 16.77 -14.85 1.26
CA GLU A 222 16.04 -15.45 2.37
C GLU A 222 14.53 -15.52 2.10
N VAL A 223 13.94 -14.43 1.56
CA VAL A 223 12.54 -14.38 1.14
C VAL A 223 12.25 -15.46 0.09
N GLN A 224 13.10 -15.60 -0.92
CA GLN A 224 12.91 -16.63 -1.96
C GLN A 224 12.98 -18.04 -1.38
N GLN A 225 13.94 -18.32 -0.50
CA GLN A 225 14.06 -19.62 0.17
C GLN A 225 12.82 -19.92 1.03
N ALA A 226 12.36 -18.95 1.82
CA ALA A 226 11.16 -19.09 2.65
C ALA A 226 9.90 -19.33 1.80
N LYS A 227 9.78 -18.67 0.63
CA LYS A 227 8.68 -18.92 -0.31
C LYS A 227 8.69 -20.33 -0.87
N ILE A 228 9.85 -20.85 -1.29
CA ILE A 228 10.00 -22.22 -1.79
C ILE A 228 9.56 -23.22 -0.72
N GLN A 229 10.00 -23.04 0.52
CA GLN A 229 9.62 -23.91 1.63
C GLN A 229 8.11 -23.83 1.91
N THR A 230 7.54 -22.62 1.94
CA THR A 230 6.10 -22.40 2.14
C THR A 230 5.28 -23.06 1.03
N LEU A 231 5.69 -22.93 -0.23
CA LEU A 231 5.04 -23.58 -1.38
C LEU A 231 5.09 -25.10 -1.29
N ALA A 232 6.20 -25.68 -0.81
CA ALA A 232 6.32 -27.12 -0.63
C ALA A 232 5.28 -27.67 0.36
N TYR A 233 4.96 -26.94 1.44
CA TYR A 233 3.86 -27.31 2.34
C TYR A 233 2.51 -27.23 1.64
N LEU A 234 2.24 -26.14 0.90
CA LEU A 234 0.98 -25.94 0.20
C LEU A 234 0.71 -27.00 -0.88
N GLN A 235 1.75 -27.38 -1.64
CA GLN A 235 1.66 -28.44 -2.65
C GLN A 235 1.33 -29.81 -2.07
N GLN A 236 1.68 -30.04 -0.79
CA GLN A 236 1.35 -31.26 -0.05
C GLN A 236 -0.01 -31.17 0.66
N GLY A 237 -0.74 -30.06 0.53
CA GLY A 237 -2.00 -29.81 1.24
C GLY A 237 -1.84 -29.51 2.74
N LEU A 238 -0.61 -29.26 3.20
CA LEU A 238 -0.26 -29.02 4.60
C LEU A 238 -0.41 -27.53 4.95
N ILE A 239 -1.64 -27.03 4.86
CA ILE A 239 -1.93 -25.59 5.03
C ILE A 239 -1.57 -25.12 6.45
N ARG A 240 -1.94 -25.89 7.48
CA ARG A 240 -1.68 -25.52 8.88
C ARG A 240 -0.17 -25.42 9.14
N GLU A 241 0.58 -26.41 8.69
CA GLU A 241 2.02 -26.49 8.83
C GLU A 241 2.72 -25.35 8.08
N ALA A 242 2.17 -24.90 6.94
CA ALA A 242 2.65 -23.72 6.24
C ALA A 242 2.52 -22.45 7.11
N PHE A 243 1.38 -22.25 7.79
CA PHE A 243 1.19 -21.12 8.71
C PHE A 243 2.13 -21.23 9.92
N GLU A 244 2.21 -22.41 10.55
CA GLU A 244 3.11 -22.65 11.69
C GLU A 244 4.59 -22.45 11.32
N HIS A 245 4.99 -22.80 10.09
CA HIS A 245 6.34 -22.55 9.58
C HIS A 245 6.60 -21.05 9.45
N VAL A 246 5.70 -20.31 8.79
CA VAL A 246 5.84 -18.86 8.61
C VAL A 246 5.86 -18.14 9.96
N ASP A 247 5.05 -18.55 10.94
CA ASP A 247 5.03 -17.93 12.27
C ASP A 247 6.36 -18.06 13.04
N ARG A 248 7.21 -19.03 12.70
CA ARG A 248 8.54 -19.21 13.31
C ARG A 248 9.64 -18.41 12.63
N LEU A 249 9.39 -17.82 11.46
CA LEU A 249 10.38 -17.01 10.76
C LEU A 249 10.62 -15.68 11.49
N PRO A 250 11.79 -15.05 11.32
CA PRO A 250 12.05 -13.68 11.77
C PRO A 250 10.94 -12.69 11.32
N PRO A 251 10.63 -11.67 12.14
CA PRO A 251 9.47 -10.81 11.94
C PRO A 251 9.48 -10.08 10.60
N ASP A 252 10.65 -9.72 10.07
CA ASP A 252 10.77 -9.08 8.77
C ASP A 252 10.47 -10.02 7.59
N LEU A 253 10.84 -11.30 7.66
CA LEU A 253 10.41 -12.30 6.69
C LEU A 253 8.90 -12.52 6.76
N ARG A 254 8.32 -12.54 7.97
CA ARG A 254 6.86 -12.72 8.15
C ARG A 254 6.05 -11.62 7.47
N VAL A 255 6.57 -10.39 7.37
CA VAL A 255 5.91 -9.27 6.66
C VAL A 255 5.66 -9.60 5.19
N VAL A 256 6.59 -10.29 4.53
CA VAL A 256 6.44 -10.72 3.13
C VAL A 256 5.60 -11.99 3.03
N LEU A 257 5.89 -12.97 3.90
CA LEU A 257 5.38 -14.34 3.74
C LEU A 257 3.93 -14.50 4.20
N LYS A 258 3.46 -13.80 5.25
CA LYS A 258 2.07 -13.92 5.72
C LYS A 258 1.03 -13.45 4.70
N PRO A 259 1.18 -12.26 4.07
CA PRO A 259 0.27 -11.84 3.00
C PRO A 259 0.34 -12.77 1.79
N TYR A 260 1.53 -13.26 1.44
CA TYR A 260 1.72 -14.23 0.36
C TYR A 260 0.96 -15.54 0.62
N LEU A 261 1.12 -16.10 1.82
CA LEU A 261 0.43 -17.32 2.24
C LEU A 261 -1.11 -17.12 2.29
N THR A 262 -1.57 -15.97 2.79
CA THR A 262 -3.00 -15.61 2.81
C THR A 262 -3.60 -15.58 1.40
N HIS A 263 -2.86 -15.00 0.44
CA HIS A 263 -3.29 -14.96 -0.96
C HIS A 263 -3.41 -16.37 -1.55
N LEU A 264 -2.43 -17.22 -1.29
CA LEU A 264 -2.41 -18.60 -1.78
C LEU A 264 -3.43 -19.52 -1.09
N SER A 265 -3.93 -19.16 0.11
CA SER A 265 -5.01 -19.89 0.76
C SER A 265 -6.40 -19.57 0.19
N GLY A 266 -6.47 -18.78 -0.90
CA GLY A 266 -7.73 -18.39 -1.56
C GLY A 266 -8.40 -17.15 -0.94
N ALA A 267 -7.82 -16.57 0.10
CA ALA A 267 -8.32 -15.34 0.71
C ALA A 267 -7.69 -14.11 0.05
N LYS A 268 -8.45 -13.01 -0.03
CA LYS A 268 -7.92 -11.71 -0.47
C LYS A 268 -7.65 -10.83 0.74
N THR A 269 -6.65 -9.98 0.64
CA THR A 269 -6.27 -9.03 1.71
C THR A 269 -7.07 -7.73 1.67
N ALA A 270 -8.29 -7.73 1.09
CA ALA A 270 -9.11 -6.54 0.88
C ALA A 270 -9.34 -5.73 2.17
N VAL A 271 -9.66 -6.40 3.28
CA VAL A 271 -9.88 -5.76 4.59
C VAL A 271 -8.62 -5.08 5.11
N ALA A 272 -7.47 -5.76 5.02
CA ALA A 272 -6.20 -5.18 5.50
C ALA A 272 -5.80 -3.97 4.66
N THR A 273 -5.94 -4.06 3.34
CA THR A 273 -5.64 -2.97 2.40
C THR A 273 -6.58 -1.78 2.61
N ALA A 274 -7.87 -2.03 2.80
CA ALA A 274 -8.86 -1.00 3.07
C ALA A 274 -8.56 -0.27 4.37
N ASN A 275 -8.28 -0.99 5.47
CA ASN A 275 -7.94 -0.38 6.76
C ASN A 275 -6.74 0.57 6.67
N VAL A 276 -5.67 0.17 5.97
CA VAL A 276 -4.49 1.02 5.79
C VAL A 276 -4.81 2.26 4.95
N THR A 277 -5.65 2.08 3.91
CA THR A 277 -6.08 3.17 3.04
C THR A 277 -6.93 4.18 3.82
N VAL A 278 -7.93 3.71 4.56
CA VAL A 278 -8.84 4.52 5.39
C VAL A 278 -8.06 5.28 6.47
N ASP A 279 -7.05 4.64 7.08
CA ASP A 279 -6.18 5.31 8.06
C ASP A 279 -5.36 6.46 7.44
N LEU A 280 -4.89 6.28 6.20
CA LEU A 280 -4.22 7.35 5.45
C LEU A 280 -5.21 8.45 5.03
N VAL A 281 -6.42 8.11 4.57
CA VAL A 281 -7.48 9.08 4.29
C VAL A 281 -7.78 9.90 5.55
N ARG A 282 -7.90 9.26 6.71
CA ARG A 282 -8.17 9.93 7.99
C ARG A 282 -7.08 10.93 8.33
N THR A 283 -5.83 10.53 8.11
CA THR A 283 -4.67 11.42 8.31
C THR A 283 -4.77 12.68 7.45
N LEU A 284 -5.10 12.54 6.17
CA LEU A 284 -5.26 13.67 5.25
C LEU A 284 -6.40 14.59 5.69
N MET A 285 -7.53 14.00 6.12
CA MET A 285 -8.72 14.74 6.57
C MET A 285 -8.51 15.47 7.90
N ASP A 286 -7.83 14.85 8.86
CA ASP A 286 -7.53 15.44 10.17
C ASP A 286 -6.60 16.67 10.07
N GLY A 287 -5.84 16.78 8.97
CA GLY A 287 -4.88 17.86 8.74
C GLY A 287 -3.65 17.84 9.67
N ARG A 288 -3.51 16.81 10.51
CA ARG A 288 -2.34 16.63 11.38
C ARG A 288 -1.18 16.08 10.57
N GLU A 289 0.00 16.65 10.77
CA GLU A 289 1.22 16.08 10.21
C GLU A 289 1.62 14.82 10.97
N ILE A 290 1.77 13.71 10.24
CA ILE A 290 2.29 12.46 10.78
C ILE A 290 3.42 11.93 9.91
N VAL A 291 4.22 11.03 10.48
CA VAL A 291 5.24 10.30 9.72
C VAL A 291 4.75 8.90 9.39
N VAL A 292 4.72 8.57 8.10
CA VAL A 292 4.45 7.23 7.58
C VAL A 292 5.51 6.84 6.56
N ALA A 293 5.67 5.55 6.26
CA ALA A 293 6.38 5.15 5.05
C ALA A 293 5.36 5.08 3.90
N GLY A 294 5.54 5.83 2.83
CA GLY A 294 4.67 5.79 1.65
C GLY A 294 5.47 5.55 0.38
N GLN A 295 4.86 4.93 -0.65
CA GLN A 295 5.46 4.96 -1.98
C GLN A 295 5.29 6.36 -2.56
N VAL A 296 6.42 7.01 -2.83
CA VAL A 296 6.45 8.35 -3.40
C VAL A 296 7.53 8.44 -4.46
N ARG A 297 7.37 9.39 -5.39
CA ARG A 297 8.41 9.71 -6.37
C ARG A 297 9.44 10.63 -5.73
N LEU A 298 10.64 10.10 -5.50
CA LEU A 298 11.78 10.84 -4.94
C LEU A 298 12.56 11.60 -6.01
N ASP A 299 13.25 12.65 -5.58
CA ASP A 299 14.14 13.48 -6.37
C ASP A 299 15.49 13.70 -5.67
N GLY A 300 16.04 12.62 -5.10
CA GLY A 300 17.37 12.60 -4.48
C GLY A 300 17.39 12.83 -2.97
N GLU A 301 16.25 13.15 -2.35
CA GLU A 301 16.20 13.55 -0.93
C GLU A 301 16.48 12.39 0.05
N PHE A 302 16.38 11.14 -0.41
CA PHE A 302 16.65 9.96 0.41
C PHE A 302 17.71 9.10 -0.27
N TYR A 303 18.94 9.13 0.26
CA TYR A 303 20.08 8.36 -0.25
C TYR A 303 20.37 8.56 -1.76
N GLY A 304 20.08 9.75 -2.30
CA GLY A 304 20.34 10.07 -3.72
C GLY A 304 19.41 9.34 -4.70
N ILE A 305 18.25 8.85 -4.24
CA ILE A 305 17.32 8.07 -5.06
C ILE A 305 16.40 9.01 -5.86
N HIS A 306 16.36 8.84 -7.19
CA HIS A 306 15.52 9.60 -8.13
C HIS A 306 14.46 8.71 -8.81
N THR A 307 13.73 7.91 -8.03
CA THR A 307 12.68 7.04 -8.55
C THR A 307 11.53 6.88 -7.56
N THR A 308 10.46 6.23 -7.99
CA THR A 308 9.32 5.91 -7.13
C THR A 308 9.65 4.72 -6.24
N ILE A 309 9.62 4.91 -4.93
CA ILE A 309 9.96 3.89 -3.94
C ILE A 309 9.29 4.20 -2.60
N GLY A 310 9.16 3.20 -1.72
CA GLY A 310 8.79 3.42 -0.32
C GLY A 310 9.84 4.25 0.40
N ALA A 311 9.42 5.32 1.07
CA ALA A 311 10.29 6.19 1.87
C ALA A 311 9.52 6.75 3.09
N PRO A 312 10.20 7.09 4.20
CA PRO A 312 9.57 7.72 5.35
C PRO A 312 9.26 9.18 5.02
N ILE A 313 7.99 9.56 5.03
CA ILE A 313 7.51 10.87 4.61
C ILE A 313 6.64 11.51 5.69
N VAL A 314 6.63 12.84 5.73
CA VAL A 314 5.66 13.62 6.48
C VAL A 314 4.43 13.82 5.61
N VAL A 315 3.26 13.38 6.10
CA VAL A 315 1.97 13.49 5.42
C VAL A 315 1.07 14.46 6.19
N GLY A 316 0.39 15.34 5.47
CA GLY A 316 -0.63 16.26 5.97
C GLY A 316 -1.76 16.43 4.95
N ASN A 317 -2.63 17.43 5.13
CA ASN A 317 -3.83 17.61 4.30
C ASN A 317 -3.58 17.74 2.78
N ASN A 318 -2.44 18.29 2.37
CA ASN A 318 -2.12 18.54 0.96
C ASN A 318 -1.23 17.44 0.32
N GLY A 319 -1.17 16.26 0.94
CA GLY A 319 -0.31 15.15 0.53
C GLY A 319 0.93 15.06 1.42
N TRP A 320 2.11 14.88 0.83
CA TRP A 320 3.37 14.79 1.58
C TRP A 320 4.29 15.98 1.34
N SER A 321 5.08 16.35 2.34
CA SER A 321 5.88 17.58 2.33
C SER A 321 7.39 17.34 2.29
N GLN A 322 7.87 16.31 2.98
CA GLN A 322 9.31 16.00 3.06
C GLN A 322 9.55 14.53 3.37
N VAL A 323 10.73 14.06 3.00
CA VAL A 323 11.28 12.77 3.46
C VAL A 323 11.92 12.99 4.82
N VAL A 324 11.62 12.13 5.79
CA VAL A 324 12.25 12.16 7.10
C VAL A 324 13.69 11.66 6.99
N PRO A 325 14.70 12.44 7.44
CA PRO A 325 16.08 11.99 7.45
C PRO A 325 16.24 10.85 8.46
N LEU A 326 16.65 9.68 7.99
CA LEU A 326 16.98 8.53 8.82
C LEU A 326 18.42 8.10 8.55
N GLN A 327 19.17 7.86 9.62
CA GLN A 327 20.49 7.24 9.53
C GLN A 327 20.33 5.72 9.49
N LEU A 328 20.38 5.16 8.28
CA LEU A 328 20.30 3.73 8.05
C LEU A 328 21.62 3.03 8.40
N TRP A 329 21.52 1.76 8.77
CA TRP A 329 22.69 0.90 8.83
C TRP A 329 23.24 0.64 7.41
N GLU A 330 24.52 0.25 7.34
CA GLU A 330 25.24 0.17 6.07
C GLU A 330 24.61 -0.87 5.12
N ASP A 331 24.17 -2.01 5.64
CA ASP A 331 23.49 -3.04 4.86
C ASP A 331 22.07 -2.65 4.44
N GLU A 332 21.33 -1.95 5.29
CA GLU A 332 20.02 -1.37 4.95
C GLU A 332 20.15 -0.35 3.80
N ALA A 333 21.12 0.57 3.88
CA ALA A 333 21.38 1.56 2.85
C ALA A 333 21.81 0.91 1.52
N ARG A 334 22.63 -0.14 1.57
CA ARG A 334 23.00 -0.94 0.39
C ARG A 334 21.79 -1.64 -0.22
N LEU A 335 20.96 -2.31 0.58
CA LEU A 335 19.77 -2.99 0.06
C LEU A 335 18.79 -1.97 -0.55
N LEU A 336 18.57 -0.83 0.11
CA LEU A 336 17.70 0.23 -0.39
C LEU A 336 18.14 0.78 -1.75
N THR A 337 19.43 1.10 -1.91
CA THR A 337 19.96 1.63 -3.17
C THR A 337 19.90 0.59 -4.30
N GLN A 338 20.10 -0.70 -3.99
CA GLN A 338 19.90 -1.81 -4.93
C GLN A 338 18.43 -1.96 -5.32
N ALA A 339 17.51 -1.95 -4.36
CA ALA A 339 16.07 -2.01 -4.60
C ALA A 339 15.61 -0.85 -5.49
N ALA A 340 16.05 0.38 -5.19
CA ALA A 340 15.77 1.57 -6.00
C ALA A 340 16.21 1.41 -7.46
N SER A 341 17.43 0.92 -7.67
CA SER A 341 17.96 0.69 -9.03
C SER A 341 17.11 -0.32 -9.82
N GLN A 342 16.63 -1.37 -9.15
CA GLN A 342 15.79 -2.38 -9.77
C GLN A 342 14.38 -1.85 -10.08
N VAL A 343 13.77 -1.12 -9.16
CA VAL A 343 12.47 -0.47 -9.38
C VAL A 343 12.54 0.52 -10.53
N GLN A 344 13.59 1.35 -10.59
CA GLN A 344 13.80 2.28 -11.69
C GLN A 344 13.95 1.57 -13.05
N ARG A 345 14.58 0.40 -13.08
CA ARG A 345 14.68 -0.42 -14.30
C ARG A 345 13.30 -0.97 -14.70
N LYS A 346 12.57 -1.59 -13.77
CA LYS A 346 11.21 -2.13 -14.01
C LYS A 346 10.25 -1.05 -14.53
N LEU A 347 10.23 0.12 -13.87
CA LEU A 347 9.41 1.26 -14.29
C LEU A 347 9.75 1.70 -15.72
N ARG A 348 11.04 1.81 -16.06
CA ARG A 348 11.46 2.15 -17.43
C ARG A 348 11.03 1.11 -18.46
N GLU A 349 11.06 -0.17 -18.10
CA GLU A 349 10.61 -1.26 -18.97
C GLU A 349 9.08 -1.21 -19.17
N TRP A 350 8.31 -1.07 -18.09
CA TRP A 350 6.85 -0.99 -18.18
C TRP A 350 6.38 0.24 -18.97
N MET A 351 7.00 1.40 -18.75
CA MET A 351 6.61 2.64 -19.45
C MET A 351 6.94 2.63 -20.96
N LYS A 352 7.97 1.90 -21.40
CA LYS A 352 8.29 1.77 -22.84
C LYS A 352 7.19 1.09 -23.65
N HIS A 353 6.35 0.30 -23.01
CA HIS A 353 5.24 -0.40 -23.67
C HIS A 353 3.93 0.41 -23.66
N GLY A 354 3.95 1.65 -23.14
CA GLY A 354 2.78 2.49 -22.90
C GLY A 354 2.78 3.86 -23.58
N GLU A 355 3.87 4.23 -24.26
CA GLU A 355 3.97 5.38 -25.16
C GLU A 355 3.71 4.93 -26.60
#